data_AF-A0A4Q3E4U3-F1
#
_entry.id   AF-A0A4Q3E4U3-F1
#
_cell.length_a   1.000
_cell.length_b   1.000
_cell.length_c   1.000
_cell.angle_alpha   90.00
_cell.angle_beta   90.00
_cell.angle_gamma   90.00
#
_symmetry.space_group_name_H-M   'P 1'
#
loop_
_entity.id
_entity.type
_entity.pdbx_description
1 polymer ?
#
loop_
_entity_poly.entity_id
_entity_poly.type
_entity_poly.pdbx_seq_one_letter_code
_entity_poly.pdbx_strand_id
1 'polypeptide(L)'
;VGLTGVINTLSDVVLGLWQQGQLAEMTAPYKNTPAVNGNTSSLDAAVKMVQQKEPAMNPYIIAFPGTMYSSKHHYAIFVQGTTPLTSRIIKPALVDAKTGKLTDIRDMPWYVNTLFISQPLHFGDYGGLPLKIIWAIFDVATIVVLGTGLYLWFARNRSSRDQMARIEATYNLTVTA
;
A
#
# COMPACT_ATOMS: atom_id res chain seq x y z
N VAL A 1 -5.58 -0.89 10.40
CA VAL A 1 -6.74 -1.19 9.53
C VAL A 1 -7.84 -0.13 9.52
N GLY A 2 -8.30 0.46 10.64
CA GLY A 2 -9.37 1.49 10.63
C GLY A 2 -9.01 2.80 9.92
N LEU A 3 -8.31 3.72 10.61
CA LEU A 3 -7.95 5.04 10.06
C LEU A 3 -7.13 4.93 8.76
N THR A 4 -6.15 4.01 8.72
CA THR A 4 -5.33 3.79 7.53
C THR A 4 -6.13 3.24 6.35
N GLY A 5 -7.23 2.52 6.61
CA GLY A 5 -8.16 2.07 5.56
C GLY A 5 -8.96 3.23 4.99
N VAL A 6 -9.49 4.11 5.84
CA VAL A 6 -10.19 5.32 5.41
C VAL A 6 -9.30 6.18 4.51
N ILE A 7 -8.04 6.42 4.91
CA ILE A 7 -7.07 7.15 4.08
C ILE A 7 -6.88 6.47 2.72
N ASN A 8 -6.76 5.14 2.70
CA ASN A 8 -6.59 4.40 1.45
C ASN A 8 -7.82 4.52 0.52
N THR A 9 -9.04 4.60 1.05
CA THR A 9 -10.24 4.84 0.22
C THR A 9 -10.26 6.22 -0.44
N LEU A 10 -9.43 7.16 0.02
CA LEU A 10 -9.30 8.50 -0.55
C LEU A 10 -8.21 8.58 -1.64
N SER A 11 -7.66 7.46 -2.11
CA SER A 11 -6.55 7.43 -3.08
C SER A 11 -6.83 8.27 -4.32
N ASP A 12 -8.03 8.15 -4.89
CA ASP A 12 -8.40 8.82 -6.14
C ASP A 12 -8.60 10.31 -5.93
N VAL A 13 -9.11 10.70 -4.75
CA VAL A 13 -9.23 12.11 -4.35
C VAL A 13 -7.84 12.73 -4.18
N VAL A 14 -6.94 12.05 -3.47
CA VAL A 14 -5.55 12.48 -3.27
C VAL A 14 -4.83 12.63 -4.61
N LEU A 15 -5.00 11.66 -5.50
CA LEU A 15 -4.45 11.72 -6.85
C LEU A 15 -5.01 12.91 -7.63
N GLY A 16 -6.33 13.12 -7.62
CA GLY A 16 -6.97 14.25 -8.30
C GLY A 16 -6.47 15.60 -7.78
N LEU A 17 -6.33 15.76 -6.46
CA LEU A 17 -5.77 16.96 -5.84
C LEU A 17 -4.31 17.20 -6.25
N TRP A 18 -3.50 16.14 -6.30
CA TRP A 18 -2.12 16.25 -6.77
C TRP A 18 -2.03 16.60 -8.26
N GLN A 19 -2.88 16.01 -9.10
CA GLN A 19 -2.95 16.29 -10.54
C GLN A 19 -3.33 17.74 -10.82
N GLN A 20 -4.35 18.26 -10.12
CA GLN A 20 -4.86 19.61 -10.31
C GLN A 20 -3.98 20.69 -9.66
N GLY A 21 -3.22 20.33 -8.63
CA GLY A 21 -2.26 21.21 -7.96
C GLY A 21 -0.85 21.04 -8.51
N GLN A 22 -0.02 20.30 -7.78
CA GLN A 22 1.42 20.21 -8.04
C GLN A 22 1.75 19.78 -9.48
N LEU A 23 1.11 18.73 -10.02
CA LEU A 23 1.41 18.29 -11.39
C LEU A 23 1.03 19.36 -12.43
N ALA A 24 -0.11 20.03 -12.24
CA ALA A 24 -0.53 21.13 -13.11
C ALA A 24 0.46 22.32 -13.05
N GLU A 25 0.98 22.64 -11.86
CA GLU A 25 2.01 23.68 -11.70
C GLU A 25 3.33 23.30 -12.40
N MET A 26 3.82 22.08 -12.18
CA MET A 26 5.06 21.59 -12.78
C MET A 26 4.97 21.53 -14.31
N THR A 27 3.77 21.34 -14.85
CA THR A 27 3.51 21.20 -16.29
C THR A 27 2.92 22.46 -16.93
N ALA A 28 2.69 23.54 -16.16
CA ALA A 28 2.10 24.78 -16.64
C ALA A 28 2.81 25.37 -17.87
N PRO A 29 4.16 25.36 -17.97
CA PRO A 29 4.87 25.85 -19.15
C PRO A 29 4.56 25.05 -20.43
N TYR A 30 4.03 23.83 -20.30
CA TYR A 30 3.76 22.90 -21.39
C TYR A 30 2.26 22.72 -21.69
N LYS A 31 1.38 23.50 -21.06
CA LYS A 31 -0.08 23.35 -21.17
C LYS A 31 -0.59 23.40 -22.62
N ASN A 32 0.01 24.26 -23.44
CA ASN A 32 -0.36 24.45 -24.85
C ASN A 32 0.56 23.70 -25.82
N THR A 33 1.48 22.86 -25.30
CA THR A 33 2.46 22.16 -26.14
C THR A 33 1.84 20.88 -26.74
N PRO A 34 1.94 20.64 -28.06
CA PRO A 34 1.13 19.64 -28.77
C PRO A 34 1.33 18.13 -28.55
N ALA A 35 1.51 17.56 -27.37
CA ALA A 35 1.92 16.15 -27.22
C ALA A 35 3.22 15.76 -27.98
N VAL A 36 4.05 14.94 -27.35
CA VAL A 36 5.30 14.53 -27.98
C VAL A 36 5.01 13.66 -29.21
N ASN A 37 5.70 13.93 -30.32
CA ASN A 37 5.60 13.18 -31.56
C ASN A 37 6.98 12.78 -32.10
N GLY A 38 7.00 11.74 -32.93
CA GLY A 38 8.21 11.16 -33.52
C GLY A 38 9.16 10.58 -32.47
N ASN A 39 10.47 10.65 -32.76
CA ASN A 39 11.48 10.10 -31.87
C ASN A 39 11.58 10.90 -30.56
N THR A 40 11.57 10.18 -29.45
CA THR A 40 11.78 10.70 -28.10
C THR A 40 13.26 10.59 -27.70
N SER A 41 13.67 11.36 -26.70
CA SER A 41 15.01 11.27 -26.10
C SER A 41 15.21 9.92 -25.41
N SER A 42 16.47 9.57 -25.13
CA SER A 42 16.81 8.35 -24.41
C SER A 42 16.21 8.35 -22.99
N LEU A 43 15.40 7.33 -22.68
CA LEU A 43 14.86 7.13 -21.34
C LEU A 43 15.96 6.77 -20.33
N ASP A 44 16.94 5.96 -20.73
CA ASP A 44 18.07 5.58 -19.87
C ASP A 44 18.87 6.81 -19.43
N ALA A 45 19.13 7.74 -20.37
CA ALA A 45 19.80 9.00 -20.05
C ALA A 45 18.97 9.86 -19.09
N ALA A 46 17.64 9.92 -19.27
CA ALA A 46 16.73 10.61 -18.37
C ALA A 46 16.76 10.03 -16.96
N VAL A 47 16.69 8.70 -16.82
CA VAL A 47 16.76 7.99 -15.53
C VAL A 47 18.09 8.26 -14.84
N LYS A 48 19.22 8.12 -15.54
CA LYS A 48 20.55 8.40 -14.98
C LYS A 48 20.68 9.83 -14.49
N MET A 49 20.18 10.78 -15.26
CA MET A 49 20.24 12.19 -14.91
C MET A 49 19.37 12.53 -13.68
N VAL A 50 18.18 11.94 -13.56
CA VAL A 50 17.37 12.06 -12.33
C VAL A 50 18.07 11.41 -11.14
N GLN A 51 18.67 10.23 -11.31
CA GLN A 51 19.38 9.52 -10.25
C GLN A 51 20.64 10.26 -9.78
N GLN A 52 21.32 10.97 -10.69
CA GLN A 52 22.41 11.89 -10.34
C GLN A 52 21.93 13.12 -9.54
N LYS A 53 20.69 13.58 -9.80
CA LYS A 53 20.11 14.73 -9.08
C LYS A 53 19.61 14.35 -7.68
N GLU A 54 19.13 13.12 -7.51
CA GLU A 54 18.63 12.56 -6.24
C GLU A 54 19.38 11.27 -5.87
N PRO A 55 20.68 11.35 -5.51
CA PRO A 55 21.53 10.16 -5.30
C PRO A 55 21.13 9.32 -4.07
N ALA A 56 20.33 9.88 -3.16
CA ALA A 56 19.82 9.16 -1.98
C ALA A 56 18.53 8.35 -2.28
N MET A 57 17.99 8.46 -3.49
CA MET A 57 16.74 7.85 -3.92
C MET A 57 16.95 6.97 -5.14
N ASN A 58 16.09 5.96 -5.30
CA ASN A 58 16.10 5.05 -6.44
C ASN A 58 14.88 5.29 -7.34
N PRO A 59 15.03 5.19 -8.67
CA PRO A 59 13.90 5.14 -9.59
C PRO A 59 12.93 4.02 -9.18
N TYR A 60 11.65 4.37 -9.08
CA TYR A 60 10.59 3.47 -8.63
C TYR A 60 9.55 3.23 -9.72
N ILE A 61 9.00 4.31 -10.29
CA ILE A 61 8.00 4.26 -11.34
C ILE A 61 8.40 5.24 -12.45
N ILE A 62 8.16 4.86 -13.70
CA ILE A 62 8.31 5.74 -14.86
C ILE A 62 6.96 5.80 -15.57
N ALA A 63 6.39 6.99 -15.67
CA ALA A 63 5.19 7.24 -16.42
C ALA A 63 5.52 7.97 -17.74
N PHE A 64 5.07 7.39 -18.84
CA PHE A 64 5.28 7.95 -20.17
C PHE A 64 4.39 9.18 -20.42
N PRO A 65 4.74 10.00 -21.43
CA PRO A 65 3.92 11.13 -21.85
C PRO A 65 2.47 10.72 -22.13
N GLY A 66 1.51 11.52 -21.64
CA GLY A 66 0.07 11.32 -21.86
C GLY A 66 -0.64 10.42 -20.85
N THR A 67 0.08 9.84 -19.88
CA THR A 67 -0.53 9.10 -18.77
C THR A 67 -1.09 10.02 -17.69
N MET A 68 -1.91 9.49 -16.78
CA MET A 68 -2.46 10.22 -15.64
C MET A 68 -1.41 10.75 -14.64
N TYR A 69 -0.16 10.31 -14.74
CA TYR A 69 0.94 10.69 -13.84
C TYR A 69 1.95 11.65 -14.51
N SER A 70 1.69 12.08 -15.75
CA SER A 70 2.57 12.97 -16.50
C SER A 70 1.77 13.93 -17.38
N SER A 71 2.46 14.91 -17.96
CA SER A 71 1.90 15.69 -19.08
C SER A 71 1.97 14.90 -20.39
N LYS A 72 1.42 15.48 -21.47
CA LYS A 72 1.56 14.98 -22.84
C LYS A 72 3.00 15.04 -23.41
N HIS A 73 3.95 15.63 -22.67
CA HIS A 73 5.31 15.91 -23.16
C HIS A 73 6.45 15.34 -22.30
N HIS A 74 6.18 14.81 -21.11
CA HIS A 74 7.24 14.45 -20.16
C HIS A 74 7.28 12.95 -19.87
N TYR A 75 8.49 12.43 -19.67
CA TYR A 75 8.69 11.29 -18.79
C TYR A 75 8.55 11.78 -17.35
N ALA A 76 7.62 11.21 -16.59
CA ALA A 76 7.57 11.42 -15.15
C ALA A 76 8.27 10.25 -14.47
N ILE A 77 9.47 10.51 -13.95
CA ILE A 77 10.28 9.54 -13.23
C ILE A 77 10.06 9.78 -11.75
N PHE A 78 9.41 8.84 -11.09
CA PHE A 78 9.20 8.85 -9.66
C PHE A 78 10.37 8.16 -8.99
N VAL A 79 11.06 8.87 -8.10
CA VAL A 79 12.11 8.31 -7.25
C VAL A 79 11.58 8.12 -5.83
N GLN A 80 12.07 7.11 -5.13
CA GLN A 80 11.70 6.82 -3.74
C GLN A 80 12.93 6.69 -2.84
N GLY A 81 12.76 6.94 -1.55
CA GLY A 81 13.82 6.73 -0.57
C GLY A 81 14.31 5.28 -0.46
N THR A 82 15.55 5.12 -0.01
CA THR A 82 16.26 3.83 0.02
C THR A 82 16.31 3.16 1.39
N THR A 83 15.86 3.84 2.44
CA THR A 83 15.86 3.30 3.81
C THR A 83 14.47 2.79 4.20
N PRO A 84 14.34 1.92 5.21
CA PRO A 84 13.02 1.49 5.70
C PRO A 84 12.09 2.68 6.01
N LEU A 85 12.63 3.75 6.60
CA LEU A 85 11.88 4.96 6.96
C LEU A 85 11.46 5.80 5.74
N THR A 86 12.30 5.88 4.72
CA THR A 86 12.07 6.76 3.55
C THR A 86 11.52 6.04 2.33
N SER A 87 11.35 4.71 2.38
CA SER A 87 10.89 3.85 1.28
C SER A 87 9.51 4.18 0.71
N ARG A 88 8.72 4.99 1.42
CA ARG A 88 7.38 5.44 1.00
C ARG A 88 7.31 6.93 0.66
N ILE A 89 8.44 7.64 0.75
CA ILE A 89 8.56 9.03 0.35
C ILE A 89 8.98 9.07 -1.11
N ILE A 90 8.13 9.65 -1.94
CA ILE A 90 8.28 9.66 -3.40
C ILE A 90 8.47 11.11 -3.87
N LYS A 91 9.24 11.30 -4.95
CA LYS A 91 9.37 12.58 -5.67
C LYS A 91 9.14 12.40 -7.16
N PRO A 92 8.25 13.18 -7.80
CA PRO A 92 8.18 13.24 -9.25
C PRO A 92 9.31 14.10 -9.82
N ALA A 93 10.01 13.55 -10.81
CA ALA A 93 10.93 14.28 -11.68
C ALA A 93 10.37 14.28 -13.10
N LEU A 94 10.16 15.46 -13.68
CA LEU A 94 9.67 15.61 -15.04
C LEU A 94 10.83 15.86 -16.00
N VAL A 95 10.98 14.98 -16.97
CA VAL A 95 11.98 15.11 -18.03
C VAL A 95 11.27 15.30 -19.36
N ASP A 96 11.59 16.36 -20.09
CA ASP A 96 11.07 16.61 -21.43
C ASP A 96 11.41 15.42 -22.33
N ALA A 97 10.39 14.72 -22.84
CA ALA A 97 10.58 13.51 -23.61
C ALA A 97 11.13 13.76 -25.02
N LYS A 98 11.18 15.01 -25.48
CA LYS A 98 11.77 15.38 -26.77
C LYS A 98 13.23 15.76 -26.62
N THR A 99 13.56 16.57 -25.61
CA THR A 99 14.92 17.10 -25.43
C THR A 99 15.76 16.33 -24.43
N GLY A 100 15.15 15.49 -23.59
CA GLY A 100 15.81 14.78 -22.50
C GLY A 100 16.22 15.68 -21.33
N LYS A 101 15.69 16.90 -21.24
CA LYS A 101 16.04 17.88 -20.20
C LYS A 101 15.14 17.71 -18.98
N LEU A 102 15.72 17.68 -17.77
CA LEU A 102 14.94 17.78 -16.53
C LEU A 102 14.35 19.19 -16.42
N THR A 103 13.03 19.23 -16.35
CA THR A 103 12.25 20.47 -16.29
C THR A 103 11.89 20.82 -14.86
N ASP A 104 11.53 19.83 -14.05
CA ASP A 104 11.17 20.05 -12.65
C ASP A 104 11.36 18.76 -11.81
N ILE A 105 11.62 18.92 -10.51
CA ILE A 105 11.68 17.85 -9.52
C ILE A 105 11.25 18.41 -8.17
N ARG A 106 10.29 17.77 -7.50
CA ARG A 106 9.71 18.31 -6.26
C ARG A 106 9.44 17.22 -5.23
N ASP A 107 9.40 17.63 -3.97
CA ASP A 107 8.88 16.78 -2.89
C ASP A 107 7.37 16.62 -3.05
N MET A 108 6.86 15.42 -2.78
CA MET A 108 5.42 15.19 -2.77
C MET A 108 4.73 16.00 -1.66
N PRO A 109 3.53 16.55 -1.91
CA PRO A 109 2.74 17.19 -0.87
C PRO A 109 2.45 16.23 0.29
N TRP A 110 2.34 16.77 1.51
CA TRP A 110 2.18 15.97 2.73
C TRP A 110 1.02 14.96 2.65
N TYR A 111 -0.11 15.34 2.03
CA TYR A 111 -1.29 14.49 1.93
C TYR A 111 -1.06 13.27 1.01
N VAL A 112 -0.21 13.40 -0.01
CA VAL A 112 0.23 12.29 -0.86
C VAL A 112 1.14 11.35 -0.07
N ASN A 113 2.09 11.90 0.69
CA ASN A 113 2.95 11.11 1.57
C ASN A 113 2.13 10.38 2.64
N THR A 114 1.12 11.02 3.22
CA THR A 114 0.19 10.38 4.18
C THR A 114 -0.48 9.16 3.57
N LEU A 115 -0.94 9.23 2.32
CA LEU A 115 -1.49 8.07 1.61
C LEU A 115 -0.47 6.94 1.51
N PHE A 116 0.73 7.20 0.98
CA PHE A 116 1.76 6.18 0.80
C PHE A 116 2.30 5.59 2.12
N ILE A 117 2.34 6.37 3.20
CA ILE A 117 2.69 5.88 4.54
C ILE A 117 1.55 5.05 5.16
N SER A 118 0.30 5.40 4.88
CA SER A 118 -0.87 4.68 5.40
C SER A 118 -0.97 3.26 4.84
N GLN A 119 -0.59 3.05 3.58
CA GLN A 119 -0.67 1.76 2.90
C GLN A 119 0.08 0.64 3.65
N PRO A 120 1.39 0.76 3.96
CA PRO A 120 2.07 -0.33 4.65
C PRO A 120 1.58 -0.55 6.08
N LEU A 121 1.09 0.49 6.74
CA LEU A 121 0.44 0.37 8.05
C LEU A 121 -0.94 -0.28 7.95
N HIS A 122 -1.64 -0.14 6.82
CA HIS A 122 -2.92 -0.81 6.56
C HIS A 122 -2.71 -2.30 6.25
N PHE A 123 -1.77 -2.62 5.36
CA PHE A 123 -1.47 -3.98 4.93
C PHE A 123 -0.58 -4.76 5.91
N GLY A 124 0.05 -4.08 6.86
CA GLY A 124 0.90 -4.71 7.87
C GLY A 124 2.27 -5.17 7.35
N ASP A 125 2.72 -4.66 6.20
CA ASP A 125 3.99 -5.05 5.55
C ASP A 125 5.18 -4.14 5.92
N TYR A 126 4.99 -3.17 6.81
CA TYR A 126 6.01 -2.19 7.22
C TYR A 126 7.26 -2.80 7.85
N GLY A 127 7.13 -3.94 8.53
CA GLY A 127 8.26 -4.64 9.17
C GLY A 127 8.90 -5.72 8.29
N GLY A 128 8.50 -5.82 7.02
CA GLY A 128 9.07 -6.79 6.07
C GLY A 128 8.94 -8.25 6.52
N LEU A 129 9.95 -9.06 6.21
CA LEU A 129 9.97 -10.49 6.53
C LEU A 129 9.98 -10.80 8.05
N PRO A 130 10.77 -10.11 8.90
CA PRO A 130 10.77 -10.37 10.34
C PRO A 130 9.39 -10.25 10.98
N LEU A 131 8.64 -9.18 10.63
CA LEU A 131 7.28 -8.99 11.16
C LEU A 131 6.33 -10.09 10.69
N LYS A 132 6.43 -10.54 9.43
CA LYS A 132 5.64 -11.65 8.92
C LYS A 132 5.91 -12.96 9.67
N ILE A 133 7.16 -13.22 10.04
CA ILE A 133 7.52 -14.40 10.84
C ILE A 133 6.88 -14.32 12.23
N ILE A 134 6.96 -13.15 12.88
CA ILE A 134 6.34 -12.92 14.20
C ILE A 134 4.83 -13.16 14.13
N TRP A 135 4.15 -12.61 13.12
CA TRP A 135 2.72 -12.84 12.91
C TRP A 135 2.41 -14.31 12.67
N ALA A 136 3.17 -15.00 11.81
CA ALA A 136 2.95 -16.42 11.56
C ALA A 136 3.03 -17.28 12.84
N ILE A 137 3.98 -16.96 13.74
CA ILE A 137 4.09 -17.64 15.04
C ILE A 137 2.86 -17.38 15.91
N PHE A 138 2.42 -16.11 16.02
CA PHE A 138 1.23 -15.76 16.80
C PHE A 138 -0.06 -16.36 16.22
N ASP A 139 -0.16 -16.44 14.89
CA ASP A 139 -1.30 -17.07 14.21
C ASP A 139 -1.36 -18.57 14.53
N VAL A 140 -0.23 -19.28 14.45
CA VAL A 140 -0.15 -20.70 14.83
C VAL A 140 -0.54 -20.90 16.29
N ALA A 141 -0.02 -20.06 17.20
CA ALA A 141 -0.38 -20.13 18.61
C ALA A 141 -1.89 -19.92 18.82
N THR A 142 -2.48 -18.94 18.12
CA THR A 142 -3.92 -18.65 18.20
C THR A 142 -4.76 -19.81 17.65
N ILE A 143 -4.34 -20.44 16.55
CA ILE A 143 -5.00 -21.63 15.99
C ILE A 143 -4.98 -22.78 17.01
N VAL A 144 -3.86 -23.01 17.70
CA VAL A 144 -3.76 -24.04 18.75
C VAL A 144 -4.71 -23.73 19.91
N VAL A 145 -4.77 -22.48 20.37
CA VAL A 145 -5.68 -22.06 21.45
C VAL A 145 -7.14 -22.23 21.04
N LEU A 146 -7.51 -21.82 19.82
CA LEU A 146 -8.86 -22.01 19.29
C LEU A 146 -9.21 -23.50 19.15
N GLY A 147 -8.28 -24.31 18.64
CA GLY A 147 -8.45 -25.76 18.50
C GLY A 147 -8.65 -26.44 19.86
N THR A 148 -7.86 -26.09 20.86
CA THR A 148 -8.01 -26.63 22.23
C THR A 148 -9.31 -26.15 22.88
N GLY A 149 -9.70 -24.89 22.70
CA GLY A 149 -10.99 -24.37 23.17
C GLY A 149 -12.18 -25.11 22.56
N LEU A 150 -12.18 -25.34 21.25
CA LEU A 150 -13.22 -26.10 20.56
C LEU A 150 -13.26 -27.56 21.05
N TYR A 151 -12.11 -28.21 21.17
CA TYR A 151 -12.02 -29.57 21.69
C TYR A 151 -12.64 -29.68 23.09
N LEU A 152 -12.25 -28.79 24.02
CA LEU A 152 -12.78 -28.77 25.39
C LEU A 152 -14.28 -28.46 25.42
N TRP A 153 -14.76 -27.57 24.55
CA TRP A 153 -16.19 -27.26 24.43
C TRP A 153 -17.00 -28.51 24.03
N PHE A 154 -16.56 -29.25 23.01
CA PHE A 154 -17.20 -30.49 22.60
C PHE A 154 -17.11 -31.58 23.67
N ALA A 155 -15.95 -31.76 24.30
CA ALA A 155 -15.74 -32.76 25.33
C ALA A 155 -16.62 -32.49 26.56
N ARG A 156 -16.70 -31.22 27.01
CA ARG A 156 -17.60 -30.80 28.09
C ARG A 156 -19.06 -31.06 27.73
N ASN A 157 -19.50 -30.69 26.52
CA ASN A 157 -20.89 -30.88 26.11
C ASN A 157 -21.30 -32.36 26.11
N ARG A 158 -20.41 -33.27 25.69
CA ARG A 158 -20.64 -34.72 25.79
C ARG A 158 -20.77 -35.18 27.24
N SER A 159 -19.81 -34.79 28.09
CA SER A 159 -19.83 -35.12 29.52
C SER A 159 -21.10 -34.64 30.23
N SER A 160 -21.55 -33.41 29.95
CA SER A 160 -22.79 -32.86 30.52
C SER A 160 -24.03 -33.64 30.05
N ARG A 161 -24.10 -34.06 28.79
CA ARG A 161 -25.19 -34.90 28.28
C ARG A 161 -25.21 -36.28 28.94
N ASP A 162 -24.04 -36.91 29.07
CA ASP A 162 -23.89 -38.22 29.71
C ASP A 162 -24.27 -38.15 31.20
N GLN A 163 -23.91 -37.06 31.88
CA GLN A 163 -24.30 -36.82 33.27
C GLN A 163 -25.81 -36.64 33.42
N MET A 164 -26.47 -35.88 32.53
CA MET A 164 -27.94 -35.73 32.55
C MET A 164 -28.64 -37.07 32.33
N ALA A 165 -28.21 -37.86 31.33
CA ALA A 165 -28.78 -39.19 31.06
C ALA A 165 -28.65 -40.13 32.27
N ARG A 166 -27.52 -40.08 32.99
CA ARG A 166 -27.34 -40.85 34.24
C ARG A 166 -28.29 -40.40 35.35
N ILE A 167 -28.50 -39.09 35.51
CA ILE A 167 -29.42 -38.54 36.51
C ILE A 167 -30.87 -38.95 36.20
N GLU A 168 -31.30 -38.82 34.94
CA GLU A 168 -32.64 -39.25 34.50
C GLU A 168 -32.89 -40.73 34.80
N ALA A 169 -31.90 -41.60 34.50
CA ALA A 169 -31.98 -43.04 34.76
C ALA A 169 -31.96 -43.37 36.27
N THR A 170 -31.21 -42.63 37.08
CA THR A 170 -31.05 -42.91 38.52
C THR A 170 -32.29 -42.51 39.33
N TYR A 171 -32.94 -41.41 38.95
CA TYR A 171 -34.07 -40.85 39.69
C TYR A 171 -35.43 -41.13 39.05
N ASN A 172 -35.49 -41.97 37.99
CA ASN A 172 -36.72 -42.26 37.23
C ASN A 172 -37.49 -40.99 36.83
N LEU A 173 -36.76 -39.92 36.51
CA LEU A 173 -37.34 -38.61 36.18
C LEU A 173 -37.90 -38.55 34.75
N THR A 174 -38.05 -39.69 34.08
CA THR A 174 -38.92 -39.79 32.92
C THR A 174 -40.34 -39.52 33.39
N VAL A 175 -40.74 -38.25 33.34
CA VAL A 175 -42.14 -37.84 33.50
C VAL A 175 -42.92 -38.64 32.48
N THR A 176 -43.64 -39.65 32.98
CA THR A 176 -44.72 -40.30 32.25
C THR A 176 -45.74 -39.19 31.98
N ALA A 177 -45.92 -38.87 30.71
CA ALA A 177 -47.05 -38.07 30.24
C ALA A 177 -48.36 -38.84 30.46
#